data_AF-A0A1Q3JN29-F1
#
_entry.id   AF-A0A1Q3JN29-F1
#
_cell.length_a   1.000
_cell.length_b   1.000
_cell.length_c   1.000
_cell.angle_alpha   90.00
_cell.angle_beta   90.00
_cell.angle_gamma   90.00
#
_symmetry.space_group_name_H-M   'P 1'
#
loop_
_entity.id
_entity.type
_entity.pdbx_description
1 polymer ?
#
loop_
_entity_poly.entity_id
_entity_poly.type
_entity_poly.pdbx_seq_one_letter_code
_entity_poly.pdbx_strand_id
1 'polypeptide(L)'
;FGDLLLHNITIFTSSPDVLADYHSRFKYLLVDEYQDTNVAQYLWLRLLAQKSQNVCCVGDDDQSIYGWRGAEVDNILRFERDFPGAKVIRLERNYRSTEHILAAAAGLISTNKGRLGKTLWTEAKGGEQVRVRGVWDGEAESRLVADEIERAKRGGRKYSQMAILVRASFQMRAFEERFLMLQIPYTVVGGPRFFERAEIRDAHAYLRLIQSEDDDLAFERIVNVPRRGIGDTTVQKLLQVARANGVSVVRAARELVKTDELQARTRTQLANFLRDLDRWRAAKETRPHARLTETILEESGYTDALRLDKGPQSQTRLENLKELVQSMGSFDTLEAYLEHVSLVMDLDKGAGEDSVWIMTLHSAKGLEFPLVFLPGWEEGVFPSQRSMDEKGEKGLEEERRLAYVGITRAREEARISFAANRQVYGRWTSQLPSRFVDELPAANVEAASETGYYGGGPGMQQTAASRWDDTPSFGSGYSSPGWRRAQDRGATPTRSSRGVIEGEGRLVAVSEPSAGGKYARGERVFHVKFGYGKVVGVEGNKLTVSFDKAGEKKVIDSFVEKA
;
A
#
# COMPACT_ATOMS: atom_id res chain seq x y z
N PHE A 1 -23.45 13.27 -12.59
CA PHE A 1 -23.44 13.66 -11.15
C PHE A 1 -23.54 15.16 -10.96
N GLY A 2 -22.69 16.00 -11.58
CA GLY A 2 -22.78 17.47 -11.44
C GLY A 2 -24.15 18.05 -11.83
N ASP A 3 -24.78 17.48 -12.85
CA ASP A 3 -26.13 17.88 -13.31
C ASP A 3 -27.22 17.74 -12.23
N LEU A 4 -27.02 16.84 -11.25
CA LEU A 4 -27.93 16.71 -10.11
C LEU A 4 -27.97 17.97 -9.24
N LEU A 5 -26.94 18.81 -9.28
CA LEU A 5 -26.95 20.11 -8.61
C LEU A 5 -27.35 21.22 -9.58
N LEU A 6 -26.74 21.23 -10.78
CA LEU A 6 -26.95 22.31 -11.75
C LEU A 6 -28.41 22.39 -12.21
N HIS A 7 -29.05 21.27 -12.55
CA HIS A 7 -30.46 21.30 -12.97
C HIS A 7 -31.38 21.76 -11.84
N ASN A 8 -31.12 21.37 -10.59
CA ASN A 8 -31.91 21.85 -9.46
C ASN A 8 -31.78 23.36 -9.26
N ILE A 9 -30.57 23.91 -9.40
CA ILE A 9 -30.34 25.37 -9.37
C ILE A 9 -31.10 26.05 -10.51
N THR A 10 -31.03 25.50 -11.74
CA THR A 10 -31.76 26.04 -12.89
C THR A 10 -33.27 26.02 -12.64
N ILE A 11 -33.84 24.89 -12.19
CA ILE A 11 -35.27 24.76 -11.89
C ILE A 11 -35.69 25.79 -10.83
N PHE A 12 -34.97 25.89 -9.72
CA PHE A 12 -35.30 26.83 -8.65
C PHE A 12 -35.17 28.31 -9.07
N THR A 13 -34.28 28.61 -10.01
CA THR A 13 -34.12 29.98 -10.54
C THR A 13 -35.20 30.30 -11.58
N SER A 14 -35.58 29.34 -12.42
CA SER A 14 -36.55 29.55 -13.52
C SER A 14 -38.00 29.31 -13.14
N SER A 15 -38.29 28.56 -12.08
CA SER A 15 -39.64 28.17 -11.63
C SER A 15 -39.84 28.50 -10.14
N PRO A 16 -40.21 29.76 -9.81
CA PRO A 16 -40.36 30.20 -8.41
C PRO A 16 -41.44 29.47 -7.62
N ASP A 17 -42.47 28.96 -8.30
CA ASP A 17 -43.54 28.14 -7.73
C ASP A 17 -43.02 26.82 -7.15
N VAL A 18 -42.10 26.16 -7.87
CA VAL A 18 -41.42 24.95 -7.40
C VAL A 18 -40.57 25.26 -6.17
N LEU A 19 -39.78 26.35 -6.20
CA LEU A 19 -38.97 26.76 -5.06
C LEU A 19 -39.84 27.08 -3.82
N ALA A 20 -41.00 27.71 -4.03
CA ALA A 20 -41.94 28.04 -2.96
C ALA A 20 -42.51 26.78 -2.27
N ASP A 21 -42.76 25.70 -3.02
CA ASP A 21 -43.12 24.40 -2.44
C ASP A 21 -42.02 23.90 -1.49
N TYR A 22 -40.76 23.89 -1.95
CA TYR A 22 -39.63 23.50 -1.10
C TYR A 22 -39.44 24.40 0.12
N HIS A 23 -39.63 25.71 -0.02
CA HIS A 23 -39.61 26.63 1.12
C HIS A 23 -40.70 26.32 2.15
N SER A 24 -41.85 25.79 1.73
CA SER A 24 -42.92 25.40 2.65
C SER A 24 -42.58 24.11 3.43
N ARG A 25 -41.83 23.22 2.79
CA ARG A 25 -41.41 21.92 3.34
C ARG A 25 -40.20 22.04 4.24
N PHE A 26 -39.18 22.80 3.82
CA PHE A 26 -37.92 22.95 4.54
C PHE A 26 -37.92 24.19 5.44
N LYS A 27 -38.48 24.01 6.64
CA LYS A 27 -38.52 25.06 7.67
C LYS A 27 -37.17 25.31 8.34
N TYR A 28 -36.33 24.29 8.42
CA TYR A 28 -35.01 24.31 9.04
C TYR A 28 -34.03 23.55 8.13
N LEU A 29 -32.86 24.14 7.89
CA LEU A 29 -31.80 23.56 7.08
C LEU A 29 -30.58 23.32 7.96
N LEU A 30 -30.11 22.09 7.99
CA LEU A 30 -28.91 21.68 8.72
C LEU A 30 -27.89 21.19 7.69
N VAL A 31 -26.70 21.77 7.68
CA VAL A 31 -25.63 21.41 6.76
C VAL A 31 -24.37 21.10 7.57
N ASP A 32 -23.88 19.88 7.44
CA ASP A 32 -22.60 19.46 8.02
C ASP A 32 -21.47 19.55 6.97
N GLU A 33 -20.22 19.53 7.41
CA GLU A 33 -19.02 19.62 6.56
C GLU A 33 -19.05 20.83 5.59
N TYR A 34 -19.59 21.97 6.05
CA TYR A 34 -19.87 23.14 5.23
C TYR A 34 -18.63 23.74 4.55
N GLN A 35 -17.45 23.54 5.14
CA GLN A 35 -16.16 23.98 4.59
C GLN A 35 -15.81 23.29 3.26
N ASP A 36 -16.35 22.10 2.98
CA ASP A 36 -16.07 21.35 1.74
C ASP A 36 -17.11 21.61 0.65
N THR A 37 -17.99 22.60 0.83
CA THR A 37 -18.99 22.93 -0.16
C THR A 37 -18.39 23.63 -1.38
N ASN A 38 -18.80 23.21 -2.57
CA ASN A 38 -18.48 23.92 -3.80
C ASN A 38 -19.48 25.05 -4.09
N VAL A 39 -19.17 25.87 -5.09
CA VAL A 39 -19.99 27.03 -5.49
C VAL A 39 -21.45 26.64 -5.81
N ALA A 40 -21.66 25.51 -6.49
CA ALA A 40 -23.01 25.07 -6.84
C ALA A 40 -23.82 24.65 -5.59
N GLN A 41 -23.22 23.89 -4.66
CA GLN A 41 -23.85 23.51 -3.40
C GLN A 41 -24.20 24.73 -2.56
N TYR A 42 -23.29 25.70 -2.48
CA TYR A 42 -23.52 26.98 -1.80
C TYR A 42 -24.71 27.76 -2.41
N LEU A 43 -24.75 27.91 -3.75
CA LEU A 43 -25.85 28.61 -4.42
C LEU A 43 -27.18 27.89 -4.19
N TRP A 44 -27.18 26.56 -4.24
CA TRP A 44 -28.37 25.75 -3.98
C TRP A 44 -28.89 25.94 -2.56
N LEU A 45 -28.00 25.94 -1.55
CA LEU A 45 -28.35 26.24 -0.17
C LEU A 45 -28.95 27.64 -0.01
N ARG A 46 -28.36 28.66 -0.67
CA ARG A 46 -28.89 30.03 -0.59
C ARG A 46 -30.30 30.15 -1.16
N LEU A 47 -30.58 29.50 -2.29
CA LEU A 47 -31.94 29.47 -2.86
C LEU A 47 -32.94 28.86 -1.89
N LEU A 48 -32.59 27.73 -1.27
CA LEU A 48 -33.46 27.04 -0.30
C LEU A 48 -33.65 27.85 0.99
N ALA A 49 -32.62 28.54 1.47
CA ALA A 49 -32.65 29.29 2.73
C ALA A 49 -33.33 30.67 2.61
N GLN A 50 -33.64 31.14 1.40
CA GLN A 50 -34.08 32.52 1.14
C GLN A 50 -35.35 32.94 1.91
N LYS A 51 -36.30 32.02 2.17
CA LYS A 51 -37.57 32.35 2.83
C LYS A 51 -37.50 32.35 4.35
N SER A 52 -36.97 31.28 4.96
CA SER A 52 -37.02 31.09 6.42
C SER A 52 -35.76 31.58 7.13
N GLN A 53 -34.62 31.70 6.42
CA GLN A 53 -33.30 32.00 6.97
C GLN A 53 -32.87 31.11 8.17
N ASN A 54 -33.60 30.02 8.43
CA ASN A 54 -33.32 29.05 9.49
C ASN A 54 -32.29 28.04 8.99
N VAL A 55 -31.07 28.51 8.75
CA VAL A 55 -29.94 27.69 8.30
C VAL A 55 -28.92 27.57 9.42
N CYS A 56 -28.53 26.34 9.73
CA CYS A 56 -27.43 26.03 10.64
C CYS A 56 -26.40 25.22 9.85
N CYS A 57 -25.23 25.84 9.65
CA CYS A 57 -24.09 25.19 9.04
C CYS A 57 -23.07 24.85 10.14
N VAL A 58 -22.55 23.63 10.09
CA VAL A 58 -21.46 23.13 10.91
C VAL A 58 -20.28 22.86 9.98
N GLY A 59 -19.09 23.29 10.40
CA GLY A 59 -17.89 23.08 9.61
C GLY A 59 -16.64 23.58 10.32
N ASP A 60 -15.51 23.20 9.75
CA ASP A 60 -14.18 23.50 10.26
C ASP A 60 -13.28 23.93 9.10
N ASP A 61 -12.91 25.21 9.04
CA ASP A 61 -12.04 25.80 8.03
C ASP A 61 -10.64 25.16 7.95
N ASP A 62 -10.13 24.64 9.07
CA ASP A 62 -8.87 23.91 9.16
C ASP A 62 -8.96 22.47 8.62
N GLN A 63 -10.19 21.97 8.39
CA GLN A 63 -10.46 20.63 7.82
C GLN A 63 -11.00 20.68 6.38
N SER A 64 -10.86 21.83 5.68
CA SER A 64 -11.20 21.96 4.27
C SER A 64 -10.10 21.33 3.39
N ILE A 65 -10.35 20.13 2.85
CA ILE A 65 -9.34 19.31 2.13
C ILE A 65 -9.82 18.80 0.76
N TYR A 66 -11.01 19.20 0.31
CA TYR A 66 -11.53 18.82 -1.03
C TYR A 66 -11.44 19.97 -2.05
N GLY A 67 -10.45 20.86 -1.94
CA GLY A 67 -10.27 21.97 -2.88
C GLY A 67 -10.05 21.48 -4.31
N TRP A 68 -9.43 20.32 -4.51
CA TRP A 68 -9.31 19.66 -5.83
C TRP A 68 -10.65 19.20 -6.44
N ARG A 69 -11.72 19.07 -5.63
CA ARG A 69 -13.11 18.81 -6.09
C ARG A 69 -13.92 20.10 -6.28
N GLY A 70 -13.28 21.26 -6.12
CA GLY A 70 -13.91 22.57 -6.22
C GLY A 70 -14.56 23.06 -4.93
N ALA A 71 -14.20 22.49 -3.77
CA ALA A 71 -14.60 23.05 -2.47
C ALA A 71 -13.98 24.43 -2.26
N GLU A 72 -14.77 25.36 -1.75
CA GLU A 72 -14.36 26.75 -1.52
C GLU A 72 -14.47 27.07 -0.02
N VAL A 73 -13.32 27.07 0.67
CA VAL A 73 -13.26 27.42 2.11
C VAL A 73 -13.82 28.81 2.39
N ASP A 74 -13.78 29.71 1.41
CA ASP A 74 -14.38 31.04 1.48
C ASP A 74 -15.88 30.99 1.81
N ASN A 75 -16.60 29.91 1.47
CA ASN A 75 -18.02 29.76 1.77
C ASN A 75 -18.30 29.78 3.28
N ILE A 76 -17.46 29.13 4.09
CA ILE A 76 -17.60 29.16 5.56
C ILE A 76 -17.10 30.49 6.13
N LEU A 77 -16.04 31.06 5.57
CA LEU A 77 -15.48 32.34 6.02
C LEU A 77 -16.44 33.52 5.79
N ARG A 78 -17.29 33.44 4.76
CA ARG A 78 -18.23 34.50 4.37
C ARG A 78 -19.64 34.31 4.94
N PHE A 79 -19.86 33.27 5.74
CA PHE A 79 -21.20 32.89 6.20
C PHE A 79 -21.93 34.03 6.92
N GLU A 80 -21.27 34.74 7.83
CA GLU A 80 -21.87 35.88 8.56
C GLU A 80 -22.28 37.03 7.63
N ARG A 81 -21.53 37.24 6.55
CA ARG A 81 -21.83 38.27 5.54
C ARG A 81 -23.01 37.85 4.66
N ASP A 82 -23.06 36.57 4.30
CA ASP A 82 -24.05 36.05 3.36
C ASP A 82 -25.39 35.73 4.03
N PHE A 83 -25.39 35.51 5.35
CA PHE A 83 -26.55 35.35 6.22
C PHE A 83 -26.48 36.35 7.39
N PRO A 84 -26.86 37.63 7.17
CA PRO A 84 -26.83 38.65 8.21
C PRO A 84 -27.67 38.25 9.43
N GLY A 85 -27.11 38.40 10.63
CA GLY A 85 -27.76 37.99 11.88
C GLY A 85 -27.47 36.54 12.30
N ALA A 86 -26.64 35.82 11.55
CA ALA A 86 -26.15 34.50 11.95
C ALA A 86 -25.42 34.57 13.31
N LYS A 87 -25.75 33.63 14.21
CA LYS A 87 -25.04 33.47 15.48
C LYS A 87 -23.88 32.49 15.28
N VAL A 88 -22.65 32.96 15.51
CA VAL A 88 -21.46 32.11 15.50
C VAL A 88 -21.26 31.47 16.87
N ILE A 89 -21.17 30.14 16.90
CA ILE A 89 -20.85 29.36 18.10
C ILE A 89 -19.55 28.62 17.84
N ARG A 90 -18.53 28.85 18.68
CA ARG A 90 -17.23 28.19 18.58
C ARG A 90 -17.15 27.03 19.56
N LEU A 91 -16.89 25.83 19.03
CA LEU A 91 -16.67 24.62 19.84
C LEU A 91 -15.16 24.38 19.94
N GLU A 92 -14.56 24.89 21.00
CA GLU A 92 -13.09 24.88 21.17
C GLU A 92 -12.59 23.69 22.01
N ARG A 93 -13.51 22.97 22.65
CA ARG A 93 -13.15 21.80 23.45
C ARG A 93 -13.07 20.55 22.57
N ASN A 94 -11.88 19.98 22.47
CA ASN A 94 -11.61 18.69 21.85
C ASN A 94 -11.78 17.56 22.87
N TYR A 95 -12.52 16.52 22.49
CA TYR A 95 -12.77 15.33 23.31
C TYR A 95 -12.07 14.07 22.78
N ARG A 96 -11.37 14.18 21.66
CA ARG A 96 -10.79 13.05 20.90
C ARG A 96 -9.35 12.78 21.29
N SER A 97 -8.52 13.82 21.23
CA SER A 97 -7.06 13.73 21.20
C SER A 97 -6.44 14.21 22.50
N THR A 98 -5.27 13.65 22.83
CA THR A 98 -4.42 14.08 23.95
C THR A 98 -3.82 15.47 23.71
N GLU A 99 -3.29 16.05 24.78
CA GLU A 99 -2.71 17.40 24.80
C GLU A 99 -1.57 17.56 23.78
N HIS A 100 -0.62 16.62 23.74
CA HIS A 100 0.53 16.70 22.82
C HIS A 100 0.12 16.60 21.35
N ILE A 101 -0.85 15.73 21.02
CA ILE A 101 -1.36 15.59 19.64
C ILE A 101 -2.06 16.89 19.22
N LEU A 102 -2.91 17.44 20.09
CA LEU A 102 -3.64 18.66 19.79
C LEU A 102 -2.71 19.86 19.65
N ALA A 103 -1.70 19.98 20.52
CA ALA A 103 -0.70 21.03 20.48
C ALA A 103 0.19 20.93 19.23
N ALA A 104 0.57 19.71 18.82
CA ALA A 104 1.31 19.48 17.59
C ALA A 104 0.50 19.91 16.34
N ALA A 105 -0.77 19.50 16.27
CA ALA A 105 -1.67 19.91 15.20
C ALA A 105 -1.92 21.42 15.18
N ALA A 106 -2.11 22.04 16.36
CA ALA A 106 -2.32 23.47 16.51
C ALA A 106 -1.10 24.30 16.06
N GLY A 107 0.11 23.86 16.42
CA GLY A 107 1.36 24.46 15.96
C GLY A 107 1.45 24.45 14.44
N LEU A 108 1.21 23.28 13.83
CA LEU A 108 1.26 23.12 12.38
C LEU A 108 0.29 24.07 11.66
N ILE A 109 -0.99 24.08 12.06
CA ILE A 109 -2.03 24.85 11.37
C ILE A 109 -1.95 26.36 11.63
N SER A 110 -1.24 26.79 12.68
CA SER A 110 -1.07 28.21 13.04
C SER A 110 -0.41 29.06 11.96
N THR A 111 0.41 28.45 11.11
CA THR A 111 1.14 29.12 10.03
C THR A 111 0.25 29.53 8.84
N ASN A 112 -0.95 28.94 8.69
CA ASN A 112 -1.89 29.32 7.63
C ASN A 112 -2.49 30.72 7.90
N LYS A 113 -2.61 31.56 6.87
CA LYS A 113 -2.97 32.98 7.01
C LYS A 113 -4.47 33.26 6.89
N GLY A 114 -5.25 32.38 6.24
CA GLY A 114 -6.70 32.53 6.02
C GLY A 114 -7.55 31.61 6.89
N ARG A 115 -7.73 31.95 8.18
CA ARG A 115 -8.44 31.13 9.18
C ARG A 115 -9.42 31.95 10.02
N LEU A 116 -10.45 31.32 10.57
CA LEU A 116 -11.41 31.93 11.51
C LEU A 116 -10.81 32.21 12.90
N GLY A 117 -9.61 31.67 13.18
CA GLY A 117 -8.86 31.86 14.42
C GLY A 117 -9.56 31.22 15.61
N LYS A 118 -9.27 29.94 15.86
CA LYS A 118 -9.76 29.17 17.01
C LYS A 118 -8.60 28.49 17.73
N THR A 119 -8.74 28.30 19.04
CA THR A 119 -7.76 27.58 19.85
C THR A 119 -8.42 26.37 20.46
N LEU A 120 -8.11 25.19 19.93
CA LEU A 120 -8.62 23.95 20.51
C LEU A 120 -7.88 23.60 21.80
N TRP A 121 -8.60 23.12 22.80
CA TRP A 121 -8.05 22.62 24.06
C TRP A 121 -8.70 21.29 24.47
N THR A 122 -8.03 20.51 25.32
CA THR A 122 -8.52 19.19 25.78
C THR A 122 -8.42 19.06 27.29
N GLU A 123 -9.33 18.30 27.91
CA GLU A 123 -9.25 17.92 29.34
C GLU A 123 -8.35 16.70 29.57
N ALA A 124 -8.02 15.96 28.51
CA ALA A 124 -7.13 14.81 28.58
C ALA A 124 -5.68 15.29 28.77
N LYS A 125 -5.28 15.48 30.04
CA LYS A 125 -3.93 15.91 30.42
C LYS A 125 -2.90 14.81 30.18
N GLY A 126 -1.73 15.19 29.67
CA GLY A 126 -0.63 14.26 29.38
C GLY A 126 -0.82 13.49 28.06
N GLY A 127 -0.41 12.23 28.04
CA GLY A 127 -0.32 11.40 26.83
C GLY A 127 1.12 11.32 26.30
N GLU A 128 1.31 10.57 25.22
CA GLU A 128 2.62 10.47 24.58
C GLU A 128 2.86 11.68 23.66
N GLN A 129 4.11 12.14 23.59
CA GLN A 129 4.52 13.10 22.56
C GLN A 129 4.36 12.48 21.17
N VAL A 130 4.12 13.32 20.16
CA VAL A 130 4.09 12.88 18.77
C VAL A 130 5.49 12.40 18.40
N ARG A 131 5.62 11.14 17.99
CA ARG A 131 6.93 10.58 17.64
C ARG A 131 7.23 10.86 16.18
N VAL A 132 8.43 11.36 15.88
CA VAL A 132 8.90 11.60 14.51
C VAL A 132 10.15 10.77 14.27
N ARG A 133 10.13 9.94 13.21
CA ARG A 133 11.25 9.07 12.86
C ARG A 133 11.72 9.21 11.42
N GLY A 134 13.03 9.40 11.26
CA GLY A 134 13.70 9.33 9.96
C GLY A 134 14.21 7.92 9.66
N VAL A 135 13.93 7.42 8.46
CA VAL A 135 14.39 6.11 7.97
C VAL A 135 15.12 6.24 6.63
N TRP A 136 15.83 5.19 6.22
CA TRP A 136 16.63 5.22 4.98
C TRP A 136 15.77 5.25 3.71
N ASP A 137 14.79 4.36 3.62
CA ASP A 137 13.94 4.19 2.45
C ASP A 137 12.50 3.78 2.79
N GLY A 138 11.64 3.71 1.77
CA GLY A 138 10.23 3.32 1.94
C GLY A 138 10.04 1.89 2.47
N GLU A 139 10.97 0.97 2.22
CA GLU A 139 10.89 -0.37 2.82
C GLU A 139 11.29 -0.36 4.30
N ALA A 140 12.27 0.45 4.69
CA ALA A 140 12.63 0.68 6.08
C ALA A 140 11.46 1.30 6.84
N GLU A 141 10.73 2.20 6.20
CA GLU A 141 9.50 2.78 6.74
C GLU A 141 8.43 1.72 7.01
N SER A 142 8.18 0.82 6.05
CA SER A 142 7.20 -0.26 6.23
C SER A 142 7.63 -1.26 7.30
N ARG A 143 8.94 -1.56 7.40
CA ARG A 143 9.51 -2.39 8.49
C ARG A 143 9.31 -1.75 9.85
N LEU A 144 9.63 -0.47 10.00
CA LEU A 144 9.46 0.30 11.24
C LEU A 144 7.99 0.27 11.69
N VAL A 145 7.06 0.64 10.81
CA VAL A 145 5.62 0.68 11.13
C VAL A 145 5.10 -0.71 11.49
N ALA A 146 5.50 -1.75 10.77
CA ALA A 146 5.04 -3.11 11.07
C ALA A 146 5.55 -3.62 12.43
N ASP A 147 6.81 -3.34 12.78
CA ASP A 147 7.35 -3.69 14.10
C ASP A 147 6.65 -2.95 15.23
N GLU A 148 6.29 -1.70 14.99
CA GLU A 148 5.59 -0.86 15.94
C GLU A 148 4.14 -1.32 16.17
N ILE A 149 3.44 -1.73 15.11
CA ILE A 149 2.13 -2.38 15.18
C ILE A 149 2.22 -3.68 15.99
N GLU A 150 3.24 -4.50 15.73
CA GLU A 150 3.47 -5.74 16.46
C GLU A 150 3.81 -5.52 17.93
N ARG A 151 4.53 -4.43 18.25
CA ARG A 151 4.79 -4.03 19.64
C ARG A 151 3.49 -3.59 20.33
N ALA A 152 2.68 -2.78 19.66
CA ALA A 152 1.38 -2.35 20.19
C ALA A 152 0.41 -3.53 20.39
N LYS A 153 0.37 -4.48 19.43
CA LYS A 153 -0.43 -5.71 19.54
C LYS A 153 -0.02 -6.56 20.73
N ARG A 154 1.29 -6.74 20.96
CA ARG A 154 1.82 -7.41 22.16
C ARG A 154 1.50 -6.67 23.46
N GLY A 155 1.41 -5.34 23.40
CA GLY A 155 0.90 -4.49 24.49
C GLY A 155 -0.62 -4.59 24.72
N GLY A 156 -1.33 -5.45 23.98
CA GLY A 156 -2.76 -5.69 24.13
C GLY A 156 -3.67 -4.87 23.20
N ARG A 157 -3.11 -4.00 22.36
CA ARG A 157 -3.90 -3.18 21.41
C ARG A 157 -4.46 -4.06 20.28
N LYS A 158 -5.70 -3.81 19.86
CA LYS A 158 -6.31 -4.50 18.71
C LYS A 158 -5.77 -3.94 17.38
N TYR A 159 -5.71 -4.75 16.33
CA TYR A 159 -5.35 -4.28 14.97
C TYR A 159 -6.34 -3.21 14.48
N SER A 160 -7.63 -3.37 14.77
CA SER A 160 -8.68 -2.38 14.43
C SER A 160 -8.54 -1.02 15.11
N GLN A 161 -7.67 -0.89 16.11
CA GLN A 161 -7.37 0.36 16.80
C GLN A 161 -6.16 1.10 16.20
N MET A 162 -5.60 0.59 15.09
CA MET A 162 -4.42 1.12 14.43
C MET A 162 -4.73 1.47 12.97
N ALA A 163 -4.27 2.64 12.53
CA ALA A 163 -4.41 3.08 11.15
C ALA A 163 -3.11 3.66 10.58
N ILE A 164 -2.86 3.41 9.30
CA ILE A 164 -1.81 4.03 8.48
C ILE A 164 -2.48 4.98 7.50
N LEU A 165 -2.13 6.27 7.61
CA LEU A 165 -2.68 7.32 6.76
C LEU A 165 -1.60 7.83 5.82
N VAL A 166 -1.72 7.46 4.54
CA VAL A 166 -0.76 7.86 3.50
C VAL A 166 -1.26 9.08 2.73
N ARG A 167 -0.34 9.86 2.14
CA ARG A 167 -0.72 10.98 1.26
C ARG A 167 -1.16 10.49 -0.12
N ALA A 168 -0.51 9.46 -0.64
CA ALA A 168 -0.75 8.93 -1.98
C ALA A 168 -0.85 7.40 -1.97
N SER A 169 -1.72 6.86 -2.83
CA SER A 169 -2.04 5.42 -2.84
C SER A 169 -0.84 4.53 -3.18
N PHE A 170 0.16 5.02 -3.92
CA PHE A 170 1.37 4.24 -4.21
C PHE A 170 2.15 3.87 -2.93
N GLN A 171 2.04 4.67 -1.87
CA GLN A 171 2.73 4.39 -0.60
C GLN A 171 2.14 3.18 0.13
N MET A 172 0.86 2.86 -0.11
CA MET A 172 0.16 1.77 0.58
C MET A 172 0.85 0.42 0.37
N ARG A 173 1.37 0.21 -0.85
CA ARG A 173 1.90 -1.07 -1.29
C ARG A 173 3.04 -1.60 -0.42
N ALA A 174 4.01 -0.75 -0.05
CA ALA A 174 5.13 -1.17 0.79
C ALA A 174 4.66 -1.69 2.16
N PHE A 175 3.56 -1.14 2.68
CA PHE A 175 2.92 -1.62 3.91
C PHE A 175 2.15 -2.91 3.66
N GLU A 176 1.37 -3.00 2.57
CA GLU A 176 0.66 -4.22 2.19
C GLU A 176 1.64 -5.40 2.07
N GLU A 177 2.69 -5.28 1.26
CA GLU A 177 3.70 -6.33 1.06
C GLU A 177 4.34 -6.76 2.39
N ARG A 178 4.71 -5.79 3.24
CA ARG A 178 5.29 -6.08 4.55
C ARG A 178 4.31 -6.80 5.46
N PHE A 179 3.05 -6.39 5.47
CA PHE A 179 2.01 -7.00 6.29
C PHE A 179 1.67 -8.41 5.83
N LEU A 180 1.69 -8.66 4.53
CA LEU A 180 1.53 -10.00 3.97
C LEU A 180 2.66 -10.92 4.43
N MET A 181 3.91 -10.48 4.34
CA MET A 181 5.07 -11.24 4.80
C MET A 181 5.01 -11.57 6.30
N LEU A 182 4.51 -10.63 7.12
CA LEU A 182 4.40 -10.79 8.58
C LEU A 182 3.06 -11.36 9.06
N GLN A 183 2.15 -11.59 8.10
CA GLN A 183 0.76 -12.02 8.32
C GLN A 183 0.01 -11.13 9.31
N ILE A 184 0.19 -9.81 9.15
CA ILE A 184 -0.57 -8.78 9.87
C ILE A 184 -1.88 -8.57 9.09
N PRO A 185 -3.06 -8.77 9.69
CA PRO A 185 -4.33 -8.55 9.02
C PRO A 185 -4.53 -7.05 8.76
N TYR A 186 -4.94 -6.70 7.54
CA TYR A 186 -5.12 -5.30 7.14
C TYR A 186 -6.32 -5.10 6.21
N THR A 187 -6.78 -3.86 6.12
CA THR A 187 -7.88 -3.45 5.23
C THR A 187 -7.53 -2.14 4.57
N VAL A 188 -7.68 -2.09 3.24
CA VAL A 188 -7.40 -0.89 2.43
C VAL A 188 -8.70 -0.17 2.14
N VAL A 189 -8.75 1.15 2.42
CA VAL A 189 -9.91 2.00 2.13
C VAL A 189 -9.58 3.01 1.04
N GLY A 190 -10.42 3.07 0.00
CA GLY A 190 -10.31 4.06 -1.09
C GLY A 190 -10.11 3.50 -2.49
N GLY A 191 -10.30 2.19 -2.69
CA GLY A 191 -10.27 1.54 -4.00
C GLY A 191 -9.99 0.04 -3.89
N PRO A 192 -10.07 -0.71 -5.00
CA PRO A 192 -9.59 -2.09 -5.02
C PRO A 192 -8.11 -2.10 -4.62
N ARG A 193 -7.69 -3.11 -3.85
CA ARG A 193 -6.28 -3.31 -3.48
C ARG A 193 -5.43 -3.40 -4.74
N PHE A 194 -4.12 -3.20 -4.64
CA PHE A 194 -3.24 -3.13 -5.81
C PHE A 194 -3.46 -4.32 -6.78
N PHE A 195 -3.47 -5.55 -6.28
CA PHE A 195 -3.68 -6.77 -7.07
C PHE A 195 -5.12 -7.00 -7.53
N GLU A 196 -6.08 -6.21 -7.05
CA GLU A 196 -7.48 -6.29 -7.45
C GLU A 196 -7.85 -5.35 -8.59
N ARG A 197 -6.98 -4.39 -8.89
CA ARG A 197 -7.18 -3.42 -9.97
C ARG A 197 -7.30 -4.14 -11.31
N ALA A 198 -8.18 -3.65 -12.19
CA ALA A 198 -8.51 -4.32 -13.43
C ALA A 198 -7.27 -4.54 -14.32
N GLU A 199 -6.45 -3.51 -14.46
CA GLU A 199 -5.20 -3.54 -15.22
C GLU A 199 -4.17 -4.52 -14.65
N ILE A 200 -4.12 -4.65 -13.33
CA ILE A 200 -3.21 -5.59 -12.65
C ILE A 200 -3.71 -7.03 -12.82
N ARG A 201 -5.02 -7.26 -12.64
CA ARG A 201 -5.64 -8.57 -12.88
C ARG A 201 -5.53 -9.02 -14.34
N ASP A 202 -5.61 -8.09 -15.30
CA ASP A 202 -5.41 -8.39 -16.72
C ASP A 202 -3.95 -8.81 -16.99
N ALA A 203 -2.99 -8.04 -16.48
CA ALA A 203 -1.57 -8.39 -16.57
C ALA A 203 -1.28 -9.77 -15.92
N HIS A 204 -1.85 -10.04 -14.74
CA HIS A 204 -1.72 -11.35 -14.10
C HIS A 204 -2.37 -12.47 -14.89
N ALA A 205 -3.51 -12.25 -15.55
CA ALA A 205 -4.13 -13.28 -16.38
C ALA A 205 -3.26 -13.62 -17.60
N TYR A 206 -2.60 -12.64 -18.23
CA TYR A 206 -1.58 -12.92 -19.24
C TYR A 206 -0.47 -13.83 -18.68
N LEU A 207 0.08 -13.47 -17.52
CA LEU A 207 1.16 -14.21 -16.89
C LEU A 207 0.76 -15.62 -16.45
N ARG A 208 -0.45 -15.77 -15.91
CA ARG A 208 -1.04 -17.07 -15.53
C ARG A 208 -1.24 -17.97 -16.75
N LEU A 209 -1.72 -17.44 -17.87
CA LEU A 209 -1.90 -18.21 -19.09
C LEU A 209 -0.55 -18.64 -19.73
N ILE A 210 0.47 -17.80 -19.59
CA ILE A 210 1.85 -18.12 -19.99
C ILE A 210 2.45 -19.18 -19.06
N GLN A 211 2.15 -19.12 -17.77
CA GLN A 211 2.56 -20.13 -16.80
C GLN A 211 1.88 -21.47 -17.04
N SER A 212 0.56 -21.46 -17.24
CA SER A 212 -0.28 -22.64 -17.42
C SER A 212 -1.31 -22.40 -18.53
N GLU A 213 -1.24 -23.21 -19.58
CA GLU A 213 -2.17 -23.16 -20.70
C GLU A 213 -3.57 -23.68 -20.34
N ASP A 214 -3.69 -24.37 -19.22
CA ASP A 214 -4.94 -24.95 -18.73
C ASP A 214 -5.74 -23.97 -17.87
N ASP A 215 -5.29 -22.71 -17.78
CA ASP A 215 -6.00 -21.65 -17.07
C ASP A 215 -7.09 -21.01 -17.93
N ASP A 216 -8.21 -21.70 -18.03
CA ASP A 216 -9.36 -21.28 -18.83
C ASP A 216 -9.94 -19.92 -18.38
N LEU A 217 -9.87 -19.62 -17.08
CA LEU A 217 -10.35 -18.35 -16.52
C LEU A 217 -9.45 -17.18 -16.92
N ALA A 218 -8.13 -17.40 -16.93
CA ALA A 218 -7.19 -16.40 -17.43
C ALA A 218 -7.41 -16.16 -18.92
N PHE A 219 -7.59 -17.22 -19.72
CA PHE A 219 -7.89 -17.11 -21.15
C PHE A 219 -9.16 -16.27 -21.41
N GLU A 220 -10.28 -16.62 -20.76
CA GLU A 220 -11.55 -15.90 -20.91
C GLU A 220 -11.39 -14.40 -20.60
N ARG A 221 -10.61 -14.06 -19.57
CA ARG A 221 -10.38 -12.67 -19.18
C ARG A 221 -9.65 -11.85 -20.24
N ILE A 222 -8.60 -12.40 -20.87
CA ILE A 222 -7.67 -11.60 -21.69
C ILE A 222 -7.76 -11.84 -23.19
N VAL A 223 -8.50 -12.86 -23.65
CA VAL A 223 -8.61 -13.18 -25.09
C VAL A 223 -9.06 -11.97 -25.93
N ASN A 224 -9.94 -11.12 -25.40
CA ASN A 224 -10.42 -9.91 -26.07
C ASN A 224 -10.03 -8.60 -25.35
N VAL A 225 -9.00 -8.63 -24.50
CA VAL A 225 -8.47 -7.44 -23.83
C VAL A 225 -6.98 -7.28 -24.17
N PRO A 226 -6.54 -6.18 -24.82
CA PRO A 226 -7.36 -5.17 -25.52
C PRO A 226 -8.25 -5.78 -26.62
N ARG A 227 -9.22 -5.00 -27.12
CA ARG A 227 -10.22 -5.48 -28.10
C ARG A 227 -9.57 -6.03 -29.37
N ARG A 228 -9.78 -7.32 -29.63
CA ARG A 228 -9.31 -8.06 -30.83
C ARG A 228 -10.43 -8.39 -31.82
N GLY A 229 -11.67 -8.03 -31.50
CA GLY A 229 -12.84 -8.41 -32.31
C GLY A 229 -13.24 -9.86 -32.12
N ILE A 230 -12.95 -10.43 -30.94
CA ILE A 230 -13.41 -11.75 -30.52
C ILE A 230 -14.63 -11.52 -29.61
N GLY A 231 -15.83 -11.74 -30.15
CA GLY A 231 -17.08 -11.50 -29.41
C GLY A 231 -17.38 -12.58 -28.37
N ASP A 232 -18.24 -12.24 -27.40
CA ASP A 232 -18.62 -13.14 -26.30
C ASP A 232 -19.19 -14.47 -26.79
N THR A 233 -19.94 -14.47 -27.90
CA THR A 233 -20.49 -15.70 -28.51
C THR A 233 -19.39 -16.65 -28.97
N THR A 234 -18.29 -16.12 -29.53
CA THR A 234 -17.12 -16.92 -29.91
C THR A 234 -16.42 -17.49 -28.69
N VAL A 235 -16.26 -16.69 -27.63
CA VAL A 235 -15.64 -17.14 -26.37
C VAL A 235 -16.46 -18.26 -25.74
N GLN A 236 -17.79 -18.12 -25.69
CA GLN A 236 -18.69 -19.17 -25.21
C GLN A 236 -18.63 -20.43 -26.06
N LYS A 237 -18.53 -20.30 -27.40
CA LYS A 237 -18.34 -21.45 -28.30
C LYS A 237 -17.04 -22.19 -27.99
N LEU A 238 -15.94 -21.47 -27.77
CA LEU A 238 -14.65 -22.06 -27.40
C LEU A 238 -14.74 -22.83 -26.07
N LEU A 239 -15.37 -22.23 -25.06
CA LEU A 239 -15.60 -22.86 -23.76
C LEU A 239 -16.46 -24.14 -23.87
N GLN A 240 -17.48 -24.14 -24.72
CA GLN A 240 -18.32 -25.32 -24.95
C GLN A 240 -17.53 -26.45 -25.61
N VAL A 241 -16.73 -26.15 -26.63
CA VAL A 241 -15.91 -27.16 -27.31
C VAL A 241 -14.83 -27.71 -26.39
N ALA A 242 -14.20 -26.84 -25.59
CA ALA A 242 -13.24 -27.25 -24.56
C ALA A 242 -13.85 -28.26 -23.58
N ARG A 243 -15.02 -27.95 -23.02
CA ARG A 243 -15.75 -28.85 -22.11
C ARG A 243 -16.17 -30.16 -22.78
N ALA A 244 -16.70 -30.10 -24.00
CA ALA A 244 -17.16 -31.30 -24.72
C ALA A 244 -16.02 -32.29 -25.01
N ASN A 245 -14.81 -31.78 -25.26
CA ASN A 245 -13.64 -32.59 -25.56
C ASN A 245 -12.76 -32.89 -24.34
N GLY A 246 -13.08 -32.34 -23.16
CA GLY A 246 -12.27 -32.51 -21.95
C GLY A 246 -10.85 -31.92 -22.08
N VAL A 247 -10.70 -30.83 -22.82
CA VAL A 247 -9.42 -30.14 -23.05
C VAL A 247 -9.51 -28.69 -22.58
N SER A 248 -8.37 -28.04 -22.34
CA SER A 248 -8.32 -26.61 -22.05
C SER A 248 -8.77 -25.75 -23.23
N VAL A 249 -9.24 -24.54 -22.92
CA VAL A 249 -9.78 -23.60 -23.91
C VAL A 249 -8.71 -23.20 -24.93
N VAL A 250 -7.45 -23.09 -24.53
CA VAL A 250 -6.33 -22.83 -25.47
C VAL A 250 -6.20 -23.97 -26.48
N ARG A 251 -6.27 -25.23 -26.04
CA ARG A 251 -6.20 -26.39 -26.94
C ARG A 251 -7.41 -26.43 -27.88
N ALA A 252 -8.61 -26.19 -27.35
CA ALA A 252 -9.81 -26.09 -28.17
C ALA A 252 -9.68 -24.97 -29.22
N ALA A 253 -9.16 -23.80 -28.84
CA ALA A 253 -8.92 -22.68 -29.74
C ALA A 253 -7.93 -23.03 -30.86
N ARG A 254 -6.86 -23.77 -30.56
CA ARG A 254 -5.89 -24.24 -31.57
C ARG A 254 -6.52 -25.14 -32.61
N GLU A 255 -7.44 -26.02 -32.21
CA GLU A 255 -8.15 -26.88 -33.16
C GLU A 255 -9.21 -26.10 -33.93
N LEU A 256 -10.00 -25.24 -33.28
CA LEU A 256 -11.03 -24.45 -33.97
C LEU A 256 -10.45 -23.53 -35.03
N VAL A 257 -9.27 -22.94 -34.80
CA VAL A 257 -8.62 -22.07 -35.78
C VAL A 257 -8.25 -22.82 -37.08
N LYS A 258 -8.11 -24.15 -37.05
CA LYS A 258 -7.85 -24.96 -38.25
C LYS A 258 -9.12 -25.29 -39.05
N THR A 259 -10.30 -24.94 -38.51
CA THR A 259 -11.60 -25.22 -39.14
C THR A 259 -12.23 -23.95 -39.73
N ASP A 260 -13.34 -24.11 -40.44
CA ASP A 260 -14.18 -23.01 -40.95
C ASP A 260 -15.36 -22.68 -40.03
N GLU A 261 -15.34 -23.17 -38.79
CA GLU A 261 -16.40 -22.96 -37.80
C GLU A 261 -16.45 -21.54 -37.19
N LEU A 262 -15.42 -20.74 -37.43
CA LEU A 262 -15.28 -19.37 -36.96
C LEU A 262 -15.27 -18.41 -38.16
N GLN A 263 -15.86 -17.23 -37.99
CA GLN A 263 -15.77 -16.17 -38.99
C GLN A 263 -14.30 -15.85 -39.30
N ALA A 264 -13.95 -15.69 -40.59
CA ALA A 264 -12.58 -15.53 -41.05
C ALA A 264 -11.78 -14.45 -40.28
N ARG A 265 -12.37 -13.28 -40.01
CA ARG A 265 -11.70 -12.21 -39.24
C ARG A 265 -11.38 -12.64 -37.81
N THR A 266 -12.36 -13.22 -37.11
CA THR A 266 -12.18 -13.69 -35.73
C THR A 266 -11.19 -14.84 -35.64
N ARG A 267 -11.23 -15.77 -36.62
CA ARG A 267 -10.25 -16.85 -36.75
C ARG A 267 -8.82 -16.32 -36.88
N THR A 268 -8.59 -15.34 -37.75
CA THR A 268 -7.25 -14.73 -37.92
C THR A 268 -6.77 -14.05 -36.65
N GLN A 269 -7.64 -13.31 -35.96
CA GLN A 269 -7.29 -12.62 -34.70
C GLN A 269 -6.97 -13.60 -33.57
N LEU A 270 -7.76 -14.66 -33.44
CA LEU A 270 -7.50 -15.74 -32.48
C LEU A 270 -6.20 -16.48 -32.81
N ALA A 271 -5.93 -16.76 -34.08
CA ALA A 271 -4.69 -17.39 -34.53
C ALA A 271 -3.45 -16.55 -34.20
N ASN A 272 -3.52 -15.23 -34.42
CA ASN A 272 -2.43 -14.32 -34.08
C ASN A 272 -2.20 -14.29 -32.57
N PHE A 273 -3.27 -14.19 -31.77
CA PHE A 273 -3.17 -14.23 -30.31
C PHE A 273 -2.52 -15.53 -29.80
N LEU A 274 -2.89 -16.70 -30.35
CA LEU A 274 -2.27 -17.98 -30.00
C LEU A 274 -0.78 -18.02 -30.38
N ARG A 275 -0.40 -17.45 -31.53
CA ARG A 275 1.00 -17.35 -31.95
C ARG A 275 1.83 -16.45 -31.03
N ASP A 276 1.26 -15.34 -30.59
CA ASP A 276 1.91 -14.45 -29.62
C ASP A 276 2.06 -15.15 -28.26
N LEU A 277 1.04 -15.90 -27.82
CA LEU A 277 1.11 -16.72 -26.60
C LEU A 277 2.24 -17.76 -26.67
N ASP A 278 2.38 -18.46 -27.81
CA ASP A 278 3.49 -19.39 -28.04
C ASP A 278 4.86 -18.70 -27.95
N ARG A 279 4.99 -17.52 -28.57
CA ARG A 279 6.22 -16.73 -28.52
C ARG A 279 6.56 -16.31 -27.08
N TRP A 280 5.58 -15.83 -26.31
CA TRP A 280 5.80 -15.41 -24.93
C TRP A 280 6.13 -16.58 -24.00
N ARG A 281 5.50 -17.75 -24.19
CA ARG A 281 5.82 -18.98 -23.46
C ARG A 281 7.25 -19.43 -23.73
N ALA A 282 7.70 -19.41 -24.99
CA ALA A 282 9.09 -19.71 -25.32
C ALA A 282 10.07 -18.68 -24.72
N ALA A 283 9.70 -17.40 -24.71
CA ALA A 283 10.51 -16.33 -24.14
C ALA A 283 10.68 -16.44 -22.61
N LYS A 284 9.72 -17.05 -21.90
CA LYS A 284 9.77 -17.27 -20.45
C LYS A 284 11.03 -18.01 -20.00
N GLU A 285 11.51 -18.97 -20.78
CA GLU A 285 12.69 -19.79 -20.45
C GLU A 285 14.01 -19.01 -20.50
N THR A 286 14.04 -17.87 -21.19
CA THR A 286 15.29 -17.14 -21.49
C THR A 286 15.30 -15.70 -21.02
N ARG A 287 14.16 -15.15 -20.60
CA ARG A 287 14.01 -13.75 -20.21
C ARG A 287 13.54 -13.63 -18.76
N PRO A 288 14.10 -12.67 -17.99
CA PRO A 288 13.55 -12.32 -16.69
C PRO A 288 12.06 -11.95 -16.81
N HIS A 289 11.23 -12.47 -15.91
CA HIS A 289 9.78 -12.33 -15.88
C HIS A 289 9.33 -10.86 -15.86
N ALA A 290 10.05 -9.95 -15.19
CA ALA A 290 9.74 -8.52 -15.23
C ALA A 290 9.83 -7.95 -16.67
N ARG A 291 10.90 -8.27 -17.41
CA ARG A 291 11.07 -7.85 -18.81
C ARG A 291 10.13 -8.57 -19.76
N LEU A 292 9.83 -9.83 -19.49
CA LEU A 292 8.81 -10.58 -20.22
C LEU A 292 7.44 -9.89 -20.07
N THR A 293 7.10 -9.44 -18.86
CA THR A 293 5.84 -8.74 -18.58
C THR A 293 5.72 -7.43 -19.36
N GLU A 294 6.77 -6.60 -19.39
CA GLU A 294 6.81 -5.40 -20.24
C GLU A 294 6.54 -5.75 -21.71
N THR A 295 7.24 -6.78 -22.21
CA THR A 295 7.10 -7.23 -23.61
C THR A 295 5.67 -7.68 -23.90
N ILE A 296 5.05 -8.44 -23.01
CA ILE A 296 3.67 -8.90 -23.18
C ILE A 296 2.71 -7.71 -23.20
N LEU A 297 2.85 -6.76 -22.27
CA LEU A 297 1.95 -5.60 -22.18
C LEU A 297 2.05 -4.69 -23.41
N GLU A 298 3.25 -4.54 -23.97
CA GLU A 298 3.49 -3.81 -25.21
C GLU A 298 2.99 -4.57 -26.44
N GLU A 299 3.45 -5.81 -26.67
CA GLU A 299 3.13 -6.59 -27.86
C GLU A 299 1.65 -7.02 -27.93
N SER A 300 0.99 -7.20 -26.78
CA SER A 300 -0.46 -7.46 -26.73
C SER A 300 -1.30 -6.25 -27.15
N GLY A 301 -0.71 -5.06 -27.21
CA GLY A 301 -1.36 -3.77 -27.41
C GLY A 301 -2.03 -3.19 -26.16
N TYR A 302 -1.83 -3.80 -24.99
CA TYR A 302 -2.50 -3.39 -23.75
C TYR A 302 -2.05 -1.99 -23.31
N THR A 303 -0.73 -1.74 -23.33
CA THR A 303 -0.15 -0.43 -22.99
C THR A 303 -0.66 0.66 -23.93
N ASP A 304 -0.74 0.38 -25.24
CA ASP A 304 -1.21 1.37 -26.22
C ASP A 304 -2.71 1.63 -26.11
N ALA A 305 -3.51 0.60 -25.81
CA ALA A 305 -4.93 0.76 -25.54
C ALA A 305 -5.18 1.70 -24.34
N LEU A 306 -4.38 1.59 -23.28
CA LEU A 306 -4.46 2.50 -22.14
C LEU A 306 -3.96 3.92 -22.46
N ARG A 307 -2.91 4.07 -23.29
CA ARG A 307 -2.42 5.39 -23.72
C ARG A 307 -3.42 6.14 -24.57
N LEU A 308 -4.16 5.43 -25.42
CA LEU A 308 -5.19 6.01 -26.30
C LEU A 308 -6.48 6.35 -25.54
N ASP A 309 -6.68 5.76 -24.35
CA ASP A 309 -7.80 6.08 -23.48
C ASP A 309 -7.63 7.49 -22.88
N LYS A 310 -8.55 8.39 -23.24
CA LYS A 310 -8.60 9.77 -22.71
C LYS A 310 -9.34 9.86 -21.38
N GLY A 311 -9.69 8.74 -20.76
CA GLY A 311 -10.31 8.71 -19.45
C GLY A 311 -9.40 9.34 -18.38
N PRO A 312 -9.97 9.98 -17.34
CA PRO A 312 -9.21 10.68 -16.30
C PRO A 312 -8.30 9.76 -15.46
N GLN A 313 -8.44 8.44 -15.56
CA GLN A 313 -7.66 7.44 -14.82
C GLN A 313 -6.62 6.69 -15.67
N SER A 314 -6.54 6.92 -16.99
CA SER A 314 -5.68 6.11 -17.87
C SER A 314 -4.20 6.25 -17.53
N GLN A 315 -3.76 7.47 -17.20
CA GLN A 315 -2.40 7.75 -16.75
C GLN A 315 -2.05 6.99 -15.46
N THR A 316 -2.96 6.96 -14.49
CA THR A 316 -2.77 6.21 -13.23
C THR A 316 -2.69 4.71 -13.48
N ARG A 317 -3.47 4.15 -14.42
CA ARG A 317 -3.38 2.71 -14.76
C ARG A 317 -2.03 2.35 -15.38
N LEU A 318 -1.48 3.23 -16.23
CA LEU A 318 -0.14 3.05 -16.78
C LEU A 318 0.95 3.11 -15.71
N GLU A 319 0.80 4.02 -14.75
CA GLU A 319 1.69 4.09 -13.57
C GLU A 319 1.62 2.80 -12.75
N ASN A 320 0.42 2.27 -12.50
CA ASN A 320 0.22 1.00 -11.79
C ASN A 320 0.91 -0.18 -12.49
N LEU A 321 0.84 -0.26 -13.83
CA LEU A 321 1.52 -1.31 -14.60
C LEU A 321 3.05 -1.19 -14.54
N LYS A 322 3.60 0.03 -14.56
CA LYS A 322 5.04 0.24 -14.36
C LYS A 322 5.45 -0.22 -12.96
N GLU A 323 4.62 0.08 -11.97
CA GLU A 323 4.82 -0.35 -10.59
C GLU A 323 4.83 -1.88 -10.46
N LEU A 324 3.91 -2.56 -11.16
CA LEU A 324 3.81 -4.02 -11.24
C LEU A 324 5.09 -4.63 -11.81
N VAL A 325 5.59 -4.10 -12.92
CA VAL A 325 6.83 -4.58 -13.53
C VAL A 325 8.00 -4.41 -12.57
N GLN A 326 8.09 -3.27 -11.89
CA GLN A 326 9.12 -3.01 -10.89
C GLN A 326 9.01 -3.99 -9.71
N SER A 327 7.79 -4.30 -9.25
CA SER A 327 7.52 -5.27 -8.18
C SER A 327 8.01 -6.66 -8.52
N MET A 328 7.76 -7.09 -9.75
CA MET A 328 8.14 -8.42 -10.19
C MET A 328 9.65 -8.60 -10.12
N GLY A 329 10.44 -7.54 -10.29
CA GLY A 329 11.89 -7.59 -10.26
C GLY A 329 12.50 -8.10 -8.93
N SER A 330 11.76 -8.11 -7.82
CA SER A 330 12.25 -8.63 -6.53
C SER A 330 12.13 -10.14 -6.38
N PHE A 331 11.45 -10.82 -7.30
CA PHE A 331 11.27 -12.28 -7.30
C PHE A 331 12.25 -12.92 -8.26
N ASP A 332 12.70 -14.16 -7.99
CA ASP A 332 13.65 -14.85 -8.86
C ASP A 332 12.98 -15.47 -10.10
N THR A 333 11.72 -15.91 -9.97
CA THR A 333 10.97 -16.60 -11.04
C THR A 333 9.54 -16.08 -11.15
N LEU A 334 8.90 -16.33 -12.31
CA LEU A 334 7.49 -16.01 -12.53
C LEU A 334 6.58 -16.82 -11.60
N GLU A 335 6.93 -18.08 -11.37
CA GLU A 335 6.24 -19.01 -10.48
C GLU A 335 6.19 -18.46 -9.05
N ALA A 336 7.35 -18.10 -8.49
CA ALA A 336 7.44 -17.59 -7.12
C ALA A 336 6.62 -16.30 -6.95
N TYR A 337 6.61 -15.46 -7.98
CA TYR A 337 5.78 -14.26 -8.00
C TYR A 337 4.27 -14.59 -8.02
N LEU A 338 3.83 -15.47 -8.91
CA LEU A 338 2.41 -15.84 -9.02
C LEU A 338 1.90 -16.58 -7.77
N GLU A 339 2.74 -17.40 -7.13
CA GLU A 339 2.44 -18.03 -5.84
C GLU A 339 2.27 -16.98 -4.74
N HIS A 340 3.18 -16.00 -4.67
CA HIS A 340 3.04 -14.88 -3.74
C HIS A 340 1.71 -14.15 -3.96
N VAL A 341 1.40 -13.76 -5.20
CA VAL A 341 0.13 -13.09 -5.54
C VAL A 341 -1.08 -13.92 -5.12
N SER A 342 -1.07 -15.23 -5.38
CA SER A 342 -2.19 -16.12 -4.99
C SER A 342 -2.39 -16.14 -3.47
N LEU A 343 -1.32 -16.24 -2.69
CA LEU A 343 -1.38 -16.20 -1.23
C LEU A 343 -1.95 -14.87 -0.72
N VAL A 344 -1.55 -13.76 -1.34
CA VAL A 344 -2.07 -12.42 -1.03
C VAL A 344 -3.57 -12.34 -1.27
N MET A 345 -4.04 -12.91 -2.38
CA MET A 345 -5.46 -12.93 -2.73
C MET A 345 -6.29 -13.91 -1.89
N ASP A 346 -5.71 -14.97 -1.33
CA ASP A 346 -6.43 -15.96 -0.50
C ASP A 346 -6.56 -15.54 0.97
N LEU A 347 -5.57 -14.84 1.54
CA LEU A 347 -5.67 -14.17 2.85
C LEU A 347 -6.82 -13.14 2.90
N ASP A 348 -7.26 -12.71 1.73
CA ASP A 348 -8.21 -11.64 1.48
C ASP A 348 -9.68 -12.02 1.75
N LYS A 349 -10.04 -13.30 1.62
CA LYS A 349 -11.42 -13.77 1.86
C LYS A 349 -11.81 -13.85 3.34
N GLY A 350 -10.85 -13.62 4.24
CA GLY A 350 -11.03 -13.64 5.70
C GLY A 350 -10.86 -12.27 6.33
N ALA A 351 -11.53 -11.24 5.83
CA ALA A 351 -11.62 -9.94 6.50
C ALA A 351 -12.30 -10.11 7.88
N GLY A 352 -11.50 -10.42 8.90
CA GLY A 352 -11.93 -10.41 10.29
C GLY A 352 -12.11 -8.97 10.78
N GLU A 353 -12.97 -8.78 11.79
CA GLU A 353 -13.23 -7.47 12.43
C GLU A 353 -11.98 -6.81 13.05
N ASP A 354 -10.85 -7.53 13.20
CA ASP A 354 -9.61 -7.04 13.79
C ASP A 354 -8.46 -6.92 12.76
N SER A 355 -8.46 -5.85 11.97
CA SER A 355 -7.46 -5.56 10.94
C SER A 355 -6.91 -4.12 11.05
N VAL A 356 -5.66 -3.90 10.64
CA VAL A 356 -5.06 -2.56 10.55
C VAL A 356 -5.64 -1.82 9.36
N TRP A 357 -6.05 -0.58 9.55
CA TRP A 357 -6.62 0.23 8.48
C TRP A 357 -5.52 0.94 7.69
N ILE A 358 -5.49 0.78 6.37
CA ILE A 358 -4.60 1.53 5.47
C ILE A 358 -5.47 2.39 4.57
N MET A 359 -5.28 3.71 4.60
CA MET A 359 -6.11 4.62 3.81
C MET A 359 -5.38 5.91 3.48
N THR A 360 -5.93 6.69 2.53
CA THR A 360 -5.40 8.03 2.28
C THR A 360 -5.82 8.99 3.40
N LEU A 361 -5.03 10.05 3.63
CA LEU A 361 -5.40 11.14 4.54
C LEU A 361 -6.79 11.73 4.23
N HIS A 362 -7.16 11.82 2.95
CA HIS A 362 -8.48 12.28 2.52
C HIS A 362 -9.60 11.32 2.92
N SER A 363 -9.35 10.01 2.85
CA SER A 363 -10.32 8.97 3.22
C SER A 363 -10.52 8.89 4.75
N ALA A 364 -9.56 9.39 5.52
CA ALA A 364 -9.59 9.35 6.98
C ALA A 364 -10.48 10.43 7.60
N LYS A 365 -10.99 11.37 6.81
CA LYS A 365 -11.85 12.45 7.30
C LYS A 365 -13.10 11.87 7.97
N GLY A 366 -13.42 12.38 9.15
CA GLY A 366 -14.53 11.88 9.99
C GLY A 366 -14.22 10.62 10.81
N LEU A 367 -13.10 9.93 10.55
CA LEU A 367 -12.67 8.76 11.33
C LEU A 367 -11.75 9.16 12.48
N GLU A 368 -11.51 8.23 13.40
CA GLU A 368 -10.58 8.38 14.52
C GLU A 368 -10.05 7.02 14.98
N PHE A 369 -8.77 6.98 15.38
CA PHE A 369 -8.10 5.76 15.82
C PHE A 369 -7.24 6.03 17.05
N PRO A 370 -7.17 5.09 18.00
CA PRO A 370 -6.24 5.18 19.13
C PRO A 370 -4.78 5.45 18.74
N LEU A 371 -4.25 4.69 17.79
CA LEU A 371 -2.88 4.85 17.28
C LEU A 371 -2.89 5.08 15.77
N VAL A 372 -2.26 6.17 15.34
CA VAL A 372 -2.15 6.55 13.91
C VAL A 372 -0.70 6.66 13.49
N PHE A 373 -0.39 6.03 12.37
CA PHE A 373 0.87 6.13 11.65
C PHE A 373 0.71 7.07 10.44
N LEU A 374 1.64 8.00 10.29
CA LEU A 374 1.66 9.07 9.30
C LEU A 374 2.97 8.99 8.50
N PRO A 375 3.12 8.01 7.58
CA PRO A 375 4.33 7.84 6.80
C PRO A 375 4.45 8.80 5.61
N GLY A 376 5.67 8.94 5.11
CA GLY A 376 6.02 9.74 3.93
C GLY A 376 5.83 11.24 4.08
N TRP A 377 6.22 11.77 5.25
CA TRP A 377 6.34 13.21 5.49
C TRP A 377 7.64 13.73 4.85
N GLU A 378 7.65 13.75 3.51
CA GLU A 378 8.78 14.11 2.66
C GLU A 378 8.39 15.23 1.70
N GLU A 379 9.30 16.15 1.41
CA GLU A 379 9.07 17.14 0.35
C GLU A 379 8.80 16.46 -0.99
N GLY A 380 7.83 16.98 -1.73
CA GLY A 380 7.38 16.42 -3.01
C GLY A 380 6.37 15.28 -2.90
N VAL A 381 6.39 14.51 -1.80
CA VAL A 381 5.35 13.52 -1.47
C VAL A 381 4.27 14.17 -0.62
N PHE A 382 4.64 14.71 0.54
CA PHE A 382 3.77 15.40 1.47
C PHE A 382 4.50 16.56 2.19
N PRO A 383 4.43 17.80 1.67
CA PRO A 383 3.44 18.29 0.71
C PRO A 383 3.64 17.78 -0.72
N SER A 384 2.53 17.56 -1.43
CA SER A 384 2.56 17.12 -2.83
C SER A 384 3.12 18.21 -3.76
N GLN A 385 4.19 17.90 -4.52
CA GLN A 385 4.79 18.84 -5.47
C GLN A 385 3.76 19.40 -6.47
N ARG A 386 2.87 18.53 -6.97
CA ARG A 386 1.85 18.92 -7.93
C ARG A 386 0.88 19.97 -7.38
N SER A 387 0.48 19.83 -6.12
CA SER A 387 -0.41 20.80 -5.46
C SER A 387 0.25 22.17 -5.33
N MET A 388 1.55 22.16 -5.01
CA MET A 388 2.38 23.35 -4.91
C MET A 388 2.51 24.05 -6.27
N ASP A 389 2.78 23.30 -7.33
CA ASP A 389 2.96 23.85 -8.67
C ASP A 389 1.66 24.44 -9.25
N GLU A 390 0.52 23.78 -9.01
CA GLU A 390 -0.79 24.19 -9.55
C GLU A 390 -1.41 25.39 -8.79
N LYS A 391 -1.25 25.44 -7.46
CA LYS A 391 -1.98 26.40 -6.59
C LYS A 391 -1.08 27.31 -5.75
N GLY A 392 0.24 27.15 -5.81
CA GLY A 392 1.20 27.95 -5.05
C GLY A 392 0.95 27.88 -3.54
N GLU A 393 0.94 29.03 -2.87
CA GLU A 393 0.69 29.11 -1.42
C GLU A 393 -0.64 28.49 -1.00
N LYS A 394 -1.71 28.64 -1.78
CA LYS A 394 -3.01 28.03 -1.46
C LYS A 394 -2.94 26.50 -1.45
N GLY A 395 -2.14 25.93 -2.34
CA GLY A 395 -1.88 24.48 -2.37
C GLY A 395 -1.13 24.03 -1.13
N LEU A 396 -0.15 24.80 -0.68
CA LEU A 396 0.57 24.52 0.57
C LEU A 396 -0.36 24.57 1.79
N GLU A 397 -1.22 25.59 1.87
CA GLU A 397 -2.18 25.72 2.96
C GLU A 397 -3.18 24.55 2.99
N GLU A 398 -3.60 24.05 1.82
CA GLU A 398 -4.46 22.85 1.68
C GLU A 398 -3.74 21.57 2.14
N GLU A 399 -2.48 21.37 1.75
CA GLU A 399 -1.67 20.22 2.21
C GLU A 399 -1.44 20.28 3.73
N ARG A 400 -1.28 21.47 4.30
CA ARG A 400 -1.16 21.66 5.76
C ARG A 400 -2.46 21.35 6.49
N ARG A 401 -3.62 21.73 5.95
CA ARG A 401 -4.94 21.29 6.46
C ARG A 401 -5.05 19.77 6.43
N LEU A 402 -4.55 19.14 5.37
CA LEU A 402 -4.52 17.68 5.28
C LEU A 402 -3.62 17.04 6.36
N ALA A 403 -2.48 17.65 6.66
CA ALA A 403 -1.58 17.18 7.73
C ALA A 403 -2.21 17.37 9.12
N TYR A 404 -2.88 18.51 9.33
CA TYR A 404 -3.68 18.78 10.53
C TYR A 404 -4.79 17.73 10.71
N VAL A 405 -5.54 17.41 9.65
CA VAL A 405 -6.55 16.35 9.67
C VAL A 405 -5.91 15.01 10.05
N GLY A 406 -4.77 14.67 9.44
CA GLY A 406 -4.02 13.43 9.72
C GLY A 406 -3.63 13.27 11.18
N ILE A 407 -2.98 14.28 11.77
CA ILE A 407 -2.59 14.26 13.19
C ILE A 407 -3.83 14.14 14.09
N THR A 408 -4.89 14.91 13.80
CA THR A 408 -6.12 14.92 14.60
C THR A 408 -7.03 13.69 14.41
N ARG A 409 -6.62 12.70 13.61
CA ARG A 409 -7.26 11.37 13.60
C ARG A 409 -6.79 10.51 14.77
N ALA A 410 -5.63 10.83 15.35
CA ALA A 410 -5.08 10.12 16.49
C ALA A 410 -5.78 10.52 17.79
N ARG A 411 -6.17 9.53 18.59
CA ARG A 411 -6.74 9.74 19.92
C ARG A 411 -5.68 9.72 21.01
N GLU A 412 -4.80 8.71 21.00
CA GLU A 412 -3.84 8.45 22.07
C GLU A 412 -2.40 8.66 21.61
N GLU A 413 -2.05 8.15 20.43
CA GLU A 413 -0.69 8.17 19.89
C GLU A 413 -0.67 8.53 18.40
N ALA A 414 0.24 9.42 18.01
CA ALA A 414 0.54 9.76 16.62
C ALA A 414 2.03 9.54 16.33
N ARG A 415 2.33 8.83 15.25
CA ARG A 415 3.70 8.50 14.84
C ARG A 415 3.92 8.89 13.39
N ILE A 416 4.84 9.82 13.17
CA ILE A 416 5.18 10.38 11.88
C ILE A 416 6.52 9.77 11.42
N SER A 417 6.61 9.43 10.15
CA SER A 417 7.87 8.97 9.56
C SER A 417 8.15 9.59 8.19
N PHE A 418 9.43 9.68 7.85
CA PHE A 418 9.91 10.12 6.55
C PHE A 418 11.11 9.29 6.12
N ALA A 419 11.22 9.00 4.82
CA ALA A 419 12.34 8.29 4.23
C ALA A 419 13.31 9.26 3.56
N ALA A 420 14.61 9.08 3.79
CA ALA A 420 15.66 9.88 3.15
C ALA A 420 15.83 9.58 1.65
N ASN A 421 15.42 8.39 1.20
CA ASN A 421 15.51 7.98 -0.19
C ASN A 421 14.24 7.24 -0.63
N ARG A 422 13.71 7.56 -1.81
CA ARG A 422 12.65 6.76 -2.43
C ARG A 422 13.02 6.33 -3.84
N GLN A 423 12.63 5.11 -4.16
CA GLN A 423 12.70 4.62 -5.52
C GLN A 423 11.46 5.06 -6.28
N VAL A 424 11.61 6.04 -7.17
CA VAL A 424 10.54 6.57 -8.01
C VAL A 424 10.85 6.20 -9.46
N TYR A 425 9.96 5.45 -10.11
CA TYR A 425 10.16 4.94 -11.48
C TYR A 425 11.49 4.19 -11.66
N GLY A 426 11.85 3.34 -10.70
CA GLY A 426 13.10 2.58 -10.72
C GLY A 426 14.37 3.38 -10.41
N ARG A 427 14.30 4.70 -10.22
CA ARG A 427 15.45 5.55 -9.86
C ARG A 427 15.40 5.95 -8.40
N TRP A 428 16.54 5.86 -7.72
CA TRP A 428 16.70 6.38 -6.38
C TRP A 428 16.75 7.90 -6.41
N THR A 429 15.89 8.53 -5.63
CA THR A 429 15.85 9.97 -5.43
C THR A 429 15.97 10.25 -3.95
N SER A 430 16.92 11.11 -3.58
CA SER A 430 17.03 11.63 -2.23
C SER A 430 15.84 12.56 -1.97
N GLN A 431 15.18 12.35 -0.83
CA GLN A 431 14.04 13.15 -0.40
C GLN A 431 14.45 13.98 0.80
N LEU A 432 14.00 15.24 0.82
CA LEU A 432 14.13 16.08 2.00
C LEU A 432 12.97 15.77 2.96
N PRO A 433 13.18 15.82 4.29
CA PRO A 433 12.09 15.80 5.24
C PRO A 433 11.09 16.93 4.92
N SER A 434 9.80 16.65 5.10
CA SER A 434 8.76 17.64 4.88
C SER A 434 8.95 18.85 5.78
N ARG A 435 8.74 20.05 5.24
CA ARG A 435 8.68 21.28 6.05
C ARG A 435 7.65 21.21 7.17
N PHE A 436 6.62 20.37 7.05
CA PHE A 436 5.64 20.16 8.10
C PHE A 436 6.24 19.54 9.37
N VAL A 437 7.38 18.83 9.26
CA VAL A 437 8.11 18.31 10.42
C VAL A 437 8.72 19.46 11.23
N ASP A 438 9.35 20.44 10.55
CA ASP A 438 10.00 21.59 11.19
C ASP A 438 8.99 22.56 11.83
N GLU A 439 7.75 22.53 11.37
CA GLU A 439 6.65 23.36 11.88
C GLU A 439 5.98 22.77 13.14
N LEU A 440 6.34 21.54 13.53
CA LEU A 440 5.82 20.94 14.76
C LEU A 440 6.52 21.54 16.00
N PRO A 441 5.80 21.88 17.07
CA PRO A 441 6.40 22.40 18.29
C PRO A 441 7.28 21.35 19.00
N ALA A 442 8.56 21.64 19.19
CA ALA A 442 9.53 20.73 19.83
C ALA A 442 9.12 20.24 21.23
N ALA A 443 8.35 21.03 21.98
CA ALA A 443 7.85 20.62 23.30
C ALA A 443 6.84 19.45 23.27
N ASN A 444 6.24 19.17 22.11
CA ASN A 444 5.19 18.16 21.93
C ASN A 444 5.63 17.00 21.03
N VAL A 445 6.91 16.97 20.64
CA VAL A 445 7.45 16.03 19.67
C VAL A 445 8.68 15.34 20.24
N GLU A 446 8.71 14.01 20.09
CA GLU A 446 9.90 13.18 20.35
C GLU A 446 10.49 12.77 18.99
N ALA A 447 11.65 13.33 18.65
CA ALA A 447 12.35 13.01 17.39
C ALA A 447 13.43 11.94 17.62
N ALA A 448 13.43 10.89 16.80
CA ALA A 448 14.49 9.87 16.79
C ALA A 448 14.91 9.56 15.35
N SER A 449 16.21 9.62 15.05
CA SER A 449 16.73 9.26 13.73
C SER A 449 17.43 7.91 13.77
N GLU A 450 16.99 6.96 12.93
CA GLU A 450 17.75 5.74 12.64
C GLU A 450 18.69 5.92 11.45
N THR A 451 18.61 7.06 10.75
CA THR A 451 19.53 7.36 9.66
C THR A 451 20.89 7.69 10.27
N GLY A 452 21.88 6.84 10.01
CA GLY A 452 23.29 7.05 10.36
C GLY A 452 23.94 8.22 9.60
N TYR A 453 23.21 9.33 9.44
CA TYR A 453 23.59 10.48 8.63
C TYR A 453 24.40 11.54 9.40
N TYR A 454 24.73 11.27 10.67
CA TYR A 454 25.67 12.07 11.47
C TYR A 454 27.06 11.40 11.60
N GLY A 455 27.51 10.71 10.55
CA GLY A 455 28.87 10.15 10.45
C GLY A 455 29.63 10.73 9.27
N GLY A 456 29.94 12.04 9.31
CA GLY A 456 30.71 12.72 8.27
C GLY A 456 32.21 12.49 8.44
N GLY A 457 32.88 12.02 7.38
CA GLY A 457 34.34 11.98 7.27
C GLY A 457 34.98 13.39 7.34
N PRO A 458 36.30 13.46 7.58
CA PRO A 458 36.98 14.69 7.97
C PRO A 458 37.10 15.67 6.79
N GLY A 459 36.37 16.79 6.85
CA GLY A 459 36.53 17.86 5.85
C GLY A 459 35.53 19.03 5.87
N MET A 460 34.40 18.95 6.57
CA MET A 460 33.42 20.04 6.62
C MET A 460 33.09 20.40 8.07
N GLN A 461 33.89 21.30 8.64
CA GLN A 461 33.67 21.86 9.96
C GLN A 461 33.19 23.30 9.80
N GLN A 462 31.88 23.50 9.85
CA GLN A 462 31.31 24.76 10.34
C GLN A 462 29.86 24.59 10.84
N THR A 463 29.73 24.82 12.15
CA THR A 463 28.55 25.34 12.88
C THR A 463 27.24 24.56 12.86
N ALA A 464 27.06 23.68 13.84
CA ALA A 464 25.86 23.65 14.71
C ALA A 464 26.14 22.71 15.90
N ALA A 465 26.45 23.28 17.05
CA ALA A 465 26.66 22.52 18.29
C ALA A 465 25.31 22.02 18.83
N SER A 466 25.15 20.70 18.95
CA SER A 466 24.06 20.05 19.68
C SER A 466 24.63 19.26 20.84
N ARG A 467 24.07 19.51 22.04
CA ARG A 467 24.51 19.11 23.39
C ARG A 467 24.36 17.61 23.76
N TRP A 468 24.35 16.71 22.79
CA TRP A 468 23.89 15.34 23.00
C TRP A 468 24.95 14.36 22.54
N ASP A 469 26.01 14.20 23.33
CA ASP A 469 26.84 13.00 23.23
C ASP A 469 27.67 12.79 24.50
N ASP A 470 27.45 11.66 25.18
CA ASP A 470 28.46 11.02 26.02
C ASP A 470 28.20 9.50 26.16
N THR A 471 28.96 8.73 25.36
CA THR A 471 29.51 7.36 25.58
C THR A 471 28.59 6.09 25.65
N PRO A 472 29.10 4.86 25.35
CA PRO A 472 28.62 4.07 24.18
C PRO A 472 28.21 2.59 24.47
N SER A 473 27.64 1.88 23.47
CA SER A 473 28.07 0.54 22.96
C SER A 473 26.99 -0.29 22.23
N PHE A 474 27.32 -0.65 20.98
CA PHE A 474 27.08 -1.88 20.17
C PHE A 474 25.77 -2.70 20.18
N GLY A 475 25.41 -3.16 18.96
CA GLY A 475 24.97 -4.54 18.73
C GLY A 475 23.93 -4.77 17.64
N SER A 476 24.33 -5.39 16.53
CA SER A 476 23.42 -5.95 15.52
C SER A 476 22.58 -7.10 16.09
N GLY A 477 21.27 -7.06 15.86
CA GLY A 477 20.37 -8.16 16.26
C GLY A 477 18.91 -7.85 15.97
N TYR A 478 18.54 -7.72 14.70
CA TYR A 478 17.14 -7.50 14.34
C TYR A 478 16.36 -8.84 14.42
N SER A 479 15.75 -9.08 15.57
CA SER A 479 14.83 -10.20 15.82
C SER A 479 13.45 -9.62 16.17
N SER A 480 12.67 -9.26 15.15
CA SER A 480 11.29 -8.81 15.39
C SER A 480 10.35 -10.03 15.52
N PRO A 481 9.30 -9.99 16.37
CA PRO A 481 8.39 -11.13 16.52
C PRO A 481 7.61 -11.49 15.26
N GLY A 482 7.42 -10.55 14.33
CA GLY A 482 6.94 -10.87 12.99
C GLY A 482 7.93 -11.76 12.24
N TRP A 483 9.22 -11.48 12.35
CA TRP A 483 10.30 -12.32 11.80
C TRP A 483 10.31 -13.73 12.41
N ARG A 484 10.01 -13.86 13.72
CA ARG A 484 9.89 -15.16 14.40
C ARG A 484 8.70 -15.96 13.88
N ARG A 485 7.53 -15.34 13.69
CA ARG A 485 6.37 -16.03 13.08
C ARG A 485 6.62 -16.46 11.63
N ALA A 486 7.32 -15.64 10.85
CA ALA A 486 7.71 -15.99 9.48
C ALA A 486 8.70 -17.18 9.45
N GLN A 487 9.62 -17.26 10.43
CA GLN A 487 10.50 -18.42 10.61
C GLN A 487 9.75 -19.66 11.08
N ASP A 488 8.82 -19.52 12.03
CA ASP A 488 8.00 -20.61 12.58
C ASP A 488 7.05 -21.22 11.53
N ARG A 489 6.72 -20.47 10.46
CA ARG A 489 5.85 -20.91 9.35
C ARG A 489 6.60 -21.36 8.10
N GLY A 490 7.94 -21.44 8.15
CA GLY A 490 8.75 -22.10 7.13
C GLY A 490 8.81 -21.37 5.79
N ALA A 491 9.39 -20.17 5.76
CA ALA A 491 9.99 -19.60 4.56
C ALA A 491 11.49 -19.42 4.79
N THR A 492 12.33 -20.26 4.18
CA THR A 492 13.79 -20.13 4.24
C THR A 492 14.25 -19.12 3.19
N PRO A 493 14.85 -17.97 3.55
CA PRO A 493 15.45 -17.07 2.58
C PRO A 493 16.84 -17.58 2.18
N THR A 494 17.00 -18.08 0.96
CA THR A 494 18.32 -18.39 0.40
C THR A 494 19.00 -17.09 -0.02
N ARG A 495 19.96 -16.63 0.80
CA ARG A 495 20.95 -15.62 0.39
C ARG A 495 21.88 -16.23 -0.67
N SER A 496 21.83 -15.71 -1.89
CA SER A 496 22.88 -15.85 -2.90
C SER A 496 23.60 -14.52 -3.09
N SER A 497 24.90 -14.53 -2.82
CA SER A 497 25.83 -13.41 -2.92
C SER A 497 26.19 -13.07 -4.37
N ARG A 498 26.27 -11.78 -4.71
CA ARG A 498 27.14 -11.28 -5.79
C ARG A 498 28.40 -10.67 -5.15
N GLY A 499 29.57 -11.23 -5.47
CA GLY A 499 30.90 -10.64 -5.20
C GLY A 499 31.12 -9.36 -6.04
N VAL A 500 32.18 -8.57 -5.85
CA VAL A 500 33.59 -8.98 -5.77
C VAL A 500 34.41 -7.96 -4.95
N ILE A 501 35.34 -8.43 -4.11
CA ILE A 501 36.54 -7.68 -3.71
C ILE A 501 37.73 -8.64 -3.84
N GLU A 502 38.73 -8.25 -4.63
CA GLU A 502 39.99 -8.98 -4.79
C GLU A 502 40.82 -8.91 -3.50
N GLY A 503 41.30 -10.07 -3.06
CA GLY A 503 42.24 -10.20 -1.95
C GLY A 503 42.92 -11.56 -2.00
N GLU A 504 44.24 -11.59 -2.09
CA GLU A 504 45.03 -12.82 -2.02
C GLU A 504 45.04 -13.33 -0.58
N GLY A 505 44.52 -14.55 -0.38
CA GLY A 505 44.48 -15.24 0.90
C GLY A 505 45.08 -16.64 0.76
N ARG A 506 46.17 -16.90 1.47
CA ARG A 506 46.89 -18.17 1.50
C ARG A 506 46.09 -19.23 2.28
N LEU A 507 46.00 -20.44 1.73
CA LEU A 507 45.37 -21.60 2.38
C LEU A 507 46.06 -21.93 3.71
N VAL A 508 45.31 -21.82 4.80
CA VAL A 508 45.62 -22.49 6.07
C VAL A 508 44.57 -23.57 6.24
N ALA A 509 44.95 -24.81 5.94
CA ALA A 509 44.17 -25.98 6.29
C ALA A 509 44.34 -26.24 7.80
N VAL A 510 43.24 -26.29 8.54
CA VAL A 510 43.21 -26.98 9.84
C VAL A 510 41.97 -27.86 9.87
N SER A 511 42.22 -29.14 9.69
CA SER A 511 41.38 -30.23 10.16
C SER A 511 41.47 -30.25 11.69
N GLU A 512 40.36 -30.14 12.41
CA GLU A 512 39.92 -31.19 13.36
C GLU A 512 38.61 -30.82 14.08
N PRO A 513 37.74 -31.81 14.33
CA PRO A 513 36.47 -31.64 15.02
C PRO A 513 36.62 -31.88 16.53
N SER A 514 36.06 -31.00 17.35
CA SER A 514 35.72 -31.37 18.73
C SER A 514 34.38 -30.77 19.14
N ALA A 515 33.41 -31.65 19.34
CA ALA A 515 32.56 -31.73 20.55
C ALA A 515 31.21 -32.42 20.23
N GLY A 516 31.08 -33.67 20.68
CA GLY A 516 29.83 -34.25 21.20
C GLY A 516 28.72 -34.60 20.20
N GLY A 517 28.92 -35.61 19.35
CA GLY A 517 27.82 -36.21 18.58
C GLY A 517 26.86 -37.01 19.47
N LYS A 518 25.54 -36.79 19.29
CA LYS A 518 24.43 -37.40 20.07
C LYS A 518 24.35 -38.94 19.95
N TYR A 519 25.06 -39.53 18.99
CA TYR A 519 25.00 -40.95 18.64
C TYR A 519 26.40 -41.54 18.47
N ALA A 520 26.58 -42.79 18.90
CA ALA A 520 27.83 -43.55 18.77
C ALA A 520 27.71 -44.68 17.73
N ARG A 521 28.84 -45.06 17.11
CA ARG A 521 28.90 -46.25 16.25
C ARG A 521 28.43 -47.48 17.04
N GLY A 522 27.52 -48.25 16.45
CA GLY A 522 26.93 -49.44 17.03
C GLY A 522 25.58 -49.21 17.72
N GLU A 523 25.14 -47.97 17.93
CA GLU A 523 23.82 -47.69 18.48
C GLU A 523 22.70 -48.02 17.49
N ARG A 524 21.56 -48.46 18.02
CA ARG A 524 20.35 -48.71 17.23
C ARG A 524 19.50 -47.44 17.18
N VAL A 525 19.07 -47.08 15.98
CA VAL A 525 18.30 -45.86 15.71
C VAL A 525 17.10 -46.16 14.82
N PHE A 526 16.06 -45.34 14.92
CA PHE A 526 14.87 -45.41 14.10
C PHE A 526 14.78 -44.18 13.19
N HIS A 527 14.49 -44.39 11.91
CA HIS A 527 14.23 -43.33 10.93
C HIS A 527 12.83 -43.51 10.33
N VAL A 528 12.01 -42.46 10.33
CA VAL A 528 10.60 -42.52 9.89
C VAL A 528 10.41 -43.20 8.52
N LYS A 529 11.33 -42.96 7.58
CA LYS A 529 11.29 -43.57 6.23
C LYS A 529 11.93 -44.95 6.10
N PHE A 530 12.96 -45.25 6.91
CA PHE A 530 13.84 -46.41 6.69
C PHE A 530 13.73 -47.48 7.78
N GLY A 531 12.99 -47.19 8.86
CA GLY A 531 12.79 -48.10 9.99
C GLY A 531 14.01 -48.13 10.92
N TYR A 532 14.17 -49.25 11.62
CA TYR A 532 15.30 -49.48 12.53
C TYR A 532 16.59 -49.79 11.77
N GLY A 533 17.71 -49.28 12.30
CA GLY A 533 19.04 -49.55 11.77
C GLY A 533 20.14 -49.33 12.80
N LYS A 534 21.35 -49.76 12.48
CA LYS A 534 22.53 -49.65 13.35
C LYS A 534 23.52 -48.64 12.80
N VAL A 535 23.98 -47.69 13.61
CA VAL A 535 24.95 -46.67 13.20
C VAL A 535 26.30 -47.34 12.90
N VAL A 536 26.80 -47.20 11.69
CA VAL A 536 28.11 -47.74 11.24
C VAL A 536 29.18 -46.64 11.11
N GLY A 537 28.77 -45.37 10.93
CA GLY A 537 29.68 -44.22 10.79
C GLY A 537 29.11 -42.95 11.41
N VAL A 538 29.98 -42.10 11.98
CA VAL A 538 29.61 -40.78 12.52
C VAL A 538 30.63 -39.78 12.00
N GLU A 539 30.17 -38.79 11.25
CA GLU A 539 30.96 -37.68 10.68
C GLU A 539 30.23 -36.37 11.02
N GLY A 540 30.56 -35.77 12.17
CA GLY A 540 29.83 -34.61 12.69
C GLY A 540 28.36 -34.96 12.97
N ASN A 541 27.44 -34.23 12.34
CA ASN A 541 26.00 -34.48 12.42
C ASN A 541 25.48 -35.51 11.40
N LYS A 542 26.36 -36.09 10.56
CA LYS A 542 25.98 -37.13 9.58
C LYS A 542 26.27 -38.52 10.15
N LEU A 543 25.25 -39.35 10.15
CA LEU A 543 25.30 -40.76 10.55
C LEU A 543 25.20 -41.64 9.31
N THR A 544 26.12 -42.57 9.17
CA THR A 544 25.93 -43.70 8.25
C THR A 544 25.24 -44.81 9.05
N VAL A 545 24.04 -45.22 8.66
CA VAL A 545 23.20 -46.20 9.36
C VAL A 545 22.88 -47.35 8.42
N SER A 546 23.11 -48.59 8.87
CA SER A 546 22.68 -49.80 8.18
C SER A 546 21.27 -50.17 8.64
N PHE A 547 20.26 -49.87 7.81
CA PHE A 547 18.85 -50.11 8.10
C PHE A 547 18.41 -51.51 7.72
N ASP A 548 17.63 -52.15 8.60
CA ASP A 548 17.23 -53.56 8.48
C ASP A 548 16.49 -53.86 7.16
N LYS A 549 15.73 -52.88 6.63
CA LYS A 549 14.94 -53.01 5.40
C LYS A 549 15.43 -52.16 4.21
N ALA A 550 16.32 -51.20 4.45
CA ALA A 550 16.73 -50.20 3.45
C ALA A 550 18.23 -50.18 3.14
N GLY A 551 19.02 -51.07 3.77
CA GLY A 551 20.47 -51.13 3.61
C GLY A 551 21.19 -49.92 4.21
N GLU A 552 22.44 -49.71 3.81
CA GLU A 552 23.26 -48.61 4.33
C GLU A 552 22.85 -47.26 3.72
N LYS A 553 22.51 -46.29 4.59
CA LYS A 553 22.13 -44.93 4.20
C LYS A 553 22.82 -43.90 5.09
N LYS A 554 23.23 -42.78 4.49
CA LYS A 554 23.69 -41.60 5.23
C LYS A 554 22.49 -40.72 5.57
N VAL A 555 22.28 -40.47 6.85
CA VAL A 555 21.20 -39.66 7.42
C VAL A 555 21.79 -38.63 8.37
N ILE A 556 21.09 -37.53 8.63
CA ILE A 556 21.52 -36.53 9.62
C ILE A 556 20.91 -36.92 10.98
N ASP A 557 21.66 -36.71 12.07
CA ASP A 557 21.31 -37.08 13.44
C ASP A 557 19.93 -36.57 13.92
N SER A 558 19.47 -35.43 13.39
CA SER A 558 18.16 -34.84 13.68
C SER A 558 16.97 -35.62 13.11
N PHE A 559 17.20 -36.51 12.12
CA PHE A 559 16.15 -37.30 11.47
C PHE A 559 16.09 -38.75 11.97
N VAL A 560 16.86 -39.07 13.00
CA VAL A 560 16.83 -40.38 13.65
C VAL A 560 16.59 -40.23 15.14
N GLU A 561 15.86 -41.18 15.70
CA GLU A 561 15.60 -41.29 17.13
C GLU A 561 16.32 -42.53 17.68
N LYS A 562 16.72 -42.53 18.97
CA LYS A 562 17.27 -43.75 19.59
C LYS A 562 16.16 -44.80 19.69
N ALA A 563 16.48 -46.01 19.26
CA ALA A 563 15.56 -47.15 19.21
C ALA A 563 15.23 -47.71 20.60
#